data_AF-A0A914ND15-F1
#
_entry.id   AF-A0A914ND15-F1
#
_cell.length_a   1.000
_cell.length_b   1.000
_cell.length_c   1.000
_cell.angle_alpha   90.00
_cell.angle_beta   90.00
_cell.angle_gamma   90.00
#
_symmetry.space_group_name_H-M   'P 1'
#
loop_
_entity.id
_entity.type
_entity.pdbx_description
1 polymer ?
#
loop_
_entity_poly.entity_id
_entity_poly.type
_entity_poly.pdbx_seq_one_letter_code
_entity_poly.pdbx_strand_id
1 'polypeptide(L)'
;MLIRLFNAYESEPTQYLKEKFCDQYLVSEQAMRMIHGIKKQLIYELRRCHLVPDDVFRAEDDSSLNKYSDSWPMVQAVIVAGSYPNIGFVQRGNKFNRIRSHVGKSSIFHASSSLKKQLTTITNTSSNNSKKIEPEYFVFHEAIAKDDNIMTQHSIKIVTAVPQIAVLLFAGPIRMAAEALAYFEIVDTNGDLQRKRQLIREEKIAKWKEQQENERRLWNERNIIIHLDEHDNGDLKEEDLPHSLQDDEFLQLDKWFGFRGKFNTLQRVIRLRCRIMDLVVRSLTFGQNKKHDEPLLETLNQILCIAHKSQGFNSVVDLSRGSSQRKIRTVSNSNRNLAAT
;
A
#
# COMPACT_ATOMS: atom_id res chain seq x y z
N MET A 1 -11.35 9.99 -3.14
CA MET A 1 -12.08 11.13 -3.77
C MET A 1 -13.49 10.72 -4.15
N LEU A 2 -13.66 9.76 -5.09
CA LEU A 2 -15.00 9.33 -5.54
C LEU A 2 -15.89 8.83 -4.39
N ILE A 3 -15.35 8.02 -3.47
CA ILE A 3 -16.08 7.52 -2.28
C ILE A 3 -16.71 8.68 -1.49
N ARG A 4 -15.93 9.72 -1.17
CA ARG A 4 -16.41 10.90 -0.44
C ARG A 4 -17.49 11.65 -1.21
N LEU A 5 -17.26 11.87 -2.50
CA LEU A 5 -18.18 12.60 -3.37
C LEU A 5 -19.52 11.87 -3.50
N PHE A 6 -19.48 10.55 -3.68
CA PHE A 6 -20.68 9.71 -3.75
C PHE A 6 -21.43 9.65 -2.42
N ASN A 7 -20.71 9.52 -1.30
CA ASN A 7 -21.33 9.49 0.03
C ASN A 7 -21.99 10.84 0.38
N ALA A 8 -21.40 11.96 -0.04
CA ALA A 8 -22.02 13.27 0.08
C ALA A 8 -23.28 13.38 -0.79
N TYR A 9 -23.22 12.95 -2.06
CA TYR A 9 -24.39 12.89 -2.94
C TYR A 9 -25.53 12.04 -2.36
N GLU A 10 -25.23 10.85 -1.83
CA GLU A 10 -26.23 9.96 -1.24
C GLU A 10 -26.86 10.51 0.04
N SER A 11 -26.17 11.42 0.73
CA SER A 11 -26.70 12.06 1.93
C SER A 11 -27.70 13.18 1.68
N GLU A 12 -27.77 13.67 0.44
CA GLU A 12 -28.76 14.68 0.08
C GLU A 12 -30.17 14.06 0.08
N PRO A 13 -31.12 14.62 0.85
CA PRO A 13 -32.38 13.95 1.16
C PRO A 13 -33.41 14.03 0.02
N THR A 14 -33.27 14.99 -0.89
CA THR A 14 -34.23 15.23 -1.97
C THR A 14 -33.54 15.24 -3.32
N GLN A 15 -34.29 14.88 -4.35
CA GLN A 15 -33.82 14.91 -5.74
C GLN A 15 -33.31 16.31 -6.15
N TYR A 16 -34.02 17.37 -5.76
CA TYR A 16 -33.61 18.76 -6.00
C TYR A 16 -32.24 19.08 -5.38
N LEU A 17 -31.97 18.62 -4.16
CA LEU A 17 -30.68 18.85 -3.51
C LEU A 17 -29.57 18.03 -4.16
N LYS A 18 -29.87 16.81 -4.62
CA LYS A 18 -28.95 15.98 -5.42
C LYS A 18 -28.58 16.64 -6.75
N GLU A 19 -29.54 17.23 -7.45
CA GLU A 19 -29.29 18.00 -8.69
C GLU A 19 -28.41 19.22 -8.42
N LYS A 20 -28.75 20.02 -7.39
CA LYS A 20 -27.94 21.17 -6.98
C LYS A 20 -26.52 20.78 -6.57
N PHE A 21 -26.36 19.64 -5.90
CA PHE A 21 -25.05 19.09 -5.56
C PHE A 21 -24.25 18.75 -6.82
N CYS A 22 -24.88 18.08 -7.78
CA CYS A 22 -24.29 17.75 -9.08
C CYS A 22 -23.80 18.99 -9.83
N ASP A 23 -24.60 20.06 -9.85
CA ASP A 23 -24.21 21.35 -10.44
C ASP A 23 -22.99 21.96 -9.74
N GLN A 24 -23.00 21.96 -8.39
CA GLN A 24 -21.92 22.55 -7.59
C GLN A 24 -20.57 21.84 -7.78
N TYR A 25 -20.59 20.50 -7.87
CA TYR A 25 -19.38 19.69 -7.98
C TYR A 25 -19.05 19.27 -9.42
N LEU A 26 -19.81 19.76 -10.41
CA LEU A 26 -19.67 19.45 -11.84
C LEU A 26 -19.69 17.94 -12.11
N VAL A 27 -20.66 17.23 -11.53
CA VAL A 27 -20.80 15.77 -11.64
C VAL A 27 -22.10 15.41 -12.33
N SER A 28 -22.08 14.40 -13.19
CA SER A 28 -23.31 13.89 -13.81
C SER A 28 -24.19 13.16 -12.80
N GLU A 29 -25.44 13.59 -12.69
CA GLU A 29 -26.46 12.94 -11.86
C GLU A 29 -26.75 11.51 -12.36
N GLN A 30 -26.81 11.32 -13.68
CA GLN A 30 -27.02 10.00 -14.29
C GLN A 30 -25.88 9.04 -13.93
N ALA A 31 -24.63 9.52 -13.90
CA ALA A 31 -23.49 8.72 -13.46
C ALA A 31 -23.60 8.36 -11.98
N MET A 32 -24.00 9.28 -11.10
CA MET A 32 -24.21 8.98 -9.68
C MET A 32 -25.32 7.94 -9.46
N ARG A 33 -26.45 8.09 -10.16
CA ARG A 33 -27.54 7.09 -10.13
C ARG A 33 -27.10 5.72 -10.64
N MET A 34 -26.26 5.68 -11.67
CA MET A 34 -25.66 4.44 -12.17
C MET A 34 -24.76 3.80 -11.12
N ILE A 35 -23.87 4.57 -10.47
CA ILE A 35 -23.01 4.07 -9.39
C ILE A 35 -23.85 3.48 -8.25
N HIS A 36 -24.93 4.17 -7.86
CA HIS A 36 -25.87 3.65 -6.85
C HIS A 36 -26.52 2.33 -7.25
N GLY A 37 -26.97 2.22 -8.51
CA GLY A 37 -27.52 0.99 -9.06
C GLY A 37 -26.52 -0.17 -9.04
N ILE A 38 -25.28 0.08 -9.48
CA ILE A 38 -24.19 -0.91 -9.48
C ILE A 38 -23.85 -1.34 -8.05
N LYS A 39 -23.77 -0.40 -7.10
CA LYS A 39 -23.54 -0.70 -5.68
C LYS A 39 -24.58 -1.69 -5.14
N LYS A 40 -25.86 -1.46 -5.43
CA LYS A 40 -26.95 -2.38 -5.04
C LYS A 40 -26.81 -3.74 -5.68
N GLN A 41 -26.55 -3.80 -6.99
CA GLN A 41 -26.34 -5.05 -7.71
C GLN A 41 -25.19 -5.87 -7.11
N LEU A 42 -24.06 -5.24 -6.80
CA LEU A 42 -22.93 -5.91 -6.15
C LEU A 42 -23.30 -6.50 -4.80
N ILE A 43 -24.09 -5.80 -3.99
CA ILE A 43 -24.57 -6.34 -2.69
C ILE A 43 -25.46 -7.57 -2.90
N TYR A 44 -26.34 -7.56 -3.90
CA TYR A 44 -27.14 -8.74 -4.24
C TYR A 44 -26.28 -9.93 -4.64
N GLU A 45 -25.25 -9.71 -5.47
CA GLU A 45 -24.31 -10.78 -5.85
C GLU A 45 -23.50 -11.30 -4.66
N LEU A 46 -23.07 -10.41 -3.74
CA LEU A 46 -22.39 -10.83 -2.51
C LEU A 46 -23.28 -11.70 -1.60
N ARG A 47 -24.59 -11.44 -1.56
CA ARG A 47 -25.55 -12.31 -0.87
C ARG A 47 -25.70 -13.67 -1.56
N ARG A 48 -25.81 -13.68 -2.88
CA ARG A 48 -25.86 -14.92 -3.67
C ARG A 48 -24.63 -15.81 -3.47
N CYS A 49 -23.47 -15.20 -3.19
CA CYS A 49 -22.23 -15.89 -2.84
C CYS A 49 -22.09 -16.19 -1.34
N HIS A 50 -23.13 -15.94 -0.51
CA HIS A 50 -23.12 -16.11 0.94
C HIS A 50 -22.00 -15.34 1.68
N LEU A 51 -21.49 -14.26 1.06
CA LEU A 51 -20.49 -13.37 1.66
C LEU A 51 -21.13 -12.26 2.49
N VAL A 52 -22.39 -11.94 2.22
CA VAL A 52 -23.24 -11.07 3.03
C VAL A 52 -24.39 -11.92 3.58
N PRO A 53 -24.64 -11.92 4.89
CA PRO A 53 -25.76 -12.65 5.47
C PRO A 53 -27.11 -12.21 4.90
N ASP A 54 -28.00 -13.17 4.64
CA ASP A 54 -29.31 -12.93 4.04
C ASP A 54 -30.28 -12.17 4.97
N ASP A 55 -30.05 -12.26 6.29
CA ASP A 55 -30.82 -11.55 7.32
C ASP A 55 -30.51 -10.04 7.36
N VAL A 56 -29.41 -9.60 6.76
CA VAL A 56 -29.02 -8.18 6.73
C VAL A 56 -29.69 -7.48 5.55
N PHE A 57 -30.89 -6.93 5.77
CA PHE A 57 -31.66 -6.20 4.75
C PHE A 57 -30.93 -4.96 4.21
N ARG A 58 -30.23 -4.21 5.08
CA ARG A 58 -29.48 -2.99 4.74
C ARG A 58 -27.98 -3.17 4.98
N ALA A 59 -27.34 -3.96 4.12
CA ALA A 59 -25.91 -4.23 4.23
C ALA A 59 -25.03 -2.96 4.17
N GLU A 60 -25.52 -1.88 3.55
CA GLU A 60 -24.83 -0.60 3.46
C GLU A 60 -24.76 0.16 4.80
N ASP A 61 -25.76 -0.04 5.66
CA ASP A 61 -25.90 0.65 6.95
C ASP A 61 -25.45 -0.25 8.12
N ASP A 62 -25.20 -1.54 7.87
CA ASP A 62 -24.85 -2.51 8.90
C ASP A 62 -23.44 -2.26 9.45
N SER A 63 -23.35 -1.99 10.76
CA SER A 63 -22.08 -1.69 11.42
C SER A 63 -21.15 -2.90 11.52
N SER A 64 -21.68 -4.12 11.48
CA SER A 64 -20.87 -5.34 11.55
C SER A 64 -20.16 -5.61 10.22
N LEU A 65 -20.83 -5.36 9.10
CA LEU A 65 -20.27 -5.48 7.75
C LEU A 65 -19.35 -4.30 7.40
N ASN A 66 -19.65 -3.10 7.92
CA ASN A 66 -18.92 -1.87 7.61
C ASN A 66 -17.91 -1.45 8.70
N LYS A 67 -17.55 -2.35 9.62
CA LYS A 67 -16.62 -2.07 10.74
C LYS A 67 -15.33 -1.37 10.30
N TYR A 68 -14.79 -1.77 9.14
CA TYR A 68 -13.53 -1.23 8.60
C TYR A 68 -13.71 -0.23 7.46
N SER A 69 -14.95 0.20 7.15
CA SER A 69 -15.23 1.13 6.03
C SER A 69 -14.64 2.52 6.24
N ASP A 70 -14.38 2.91 7.50
CA ASP A 70 -13.63 4.14 7.85
C ASP A 70 -12.11 3.97 7.88
N SER A 71 -11.62 2.73 7.88
CA SER A 71 -10.18 2.48 7.85
C SER A 71 -9.67 2.64 6.42
N TRP A 72 -9.19 3.86 6.10
CA TRP A 72 -8.58 4.11 4.80
C TRP A 72 -7.45 3.12 4.43
N PRO A 73 -6.57 2.69 5.37
CA PRO A 73 -5.59 1.65 5.07
C PRO A 73 -6.20 0.32 4.65
N MET A 74 -7.33 -0.08 5.25
CA MET A 74 -8.07 -1.27 4.83
C MET A 74 -8.68 -1.08 3.43
N VAL A 75 -9.28 0.08 3.17
CA VAL A 75 -9.83 0.42 1.85
C VAL A 75 -8.74 0.44 0.78
N GLN A 76 -7.55 0.99 1.07
CA GLN A 76 -6.39 0.95 0.19
C GLN A 76 -5.98 -0.49 -0.14
N ALA A 77 -5.95 -1.38 0.86
CA ALA A 77 -5.63 -2.79 0.66
C ALA A 77 -6.63 -3.50 -0.25
N VAL A 78 -7.93 -3.27 -0.08
CA VAL A 78 -8.97 -3.82 -0.96
C VAL A 78 -8.85 -3.26 -2.38
N ILE A 79 -8.51 -1.97 -2.54
CA ILE A 79 -8.25 -1.37 -3.86
C ILE A 79 -7.05 -2.03 -4.54
N VAL A 80 -5.97 -2.32 -3.81
CA VAL A 80 -4.82 -3.08 -4.32
C VAL A 80 -5.27 -4.45 -4.82
N ALA A 81 -6.01 -5.19 -4.00
CA ALA A 81 -6.48 -6.53 -4.33
C ALA A 81 -7.31 -6.54 -5.62
N GLY A 82 -8.28 -5.62 -5.73
CA GLY A 82 -9.19 -5.55 -6.87
C GLY A 82 -8.59 -4.93 -8.14
N SER A 83 -7.47 -4.23 -8.03
CA SER A 83 -6.84 -3.55 -9.18
C SER A 83 -5.57 -4.23 -9.66
N TYR A 84 -5.07 -5.27 -8.98
CA TYR A 84 -3.96 -6.06 -9.49
C TYR A 84 -4.28 -6.62 -10.89
N PRO A 85 -3.36 -6.53 -11.90
CA PRO A 85 -1.93 -6.20 -11.84
C PRO A 85 -1.58 -4.71 -12.03
N ASN A 86 -2.56 -3.80 -11.98
CA ASN A 86 -2.38 -2.36 -12.25
C ASN A 86 -1.70 -1.62 -11.09
N ILE A 87 -0.45 -1.98 -10.83
CA ILE A 87 0.42 -1.35 -9.83
C ILE A 87 1.54 -0.61 -10.54
N GLY A 88 1.86 0.56 -10.03
CA GLY A 88 3.03 1.34 -10.41
C GLY A 88 3.92 1.58 -9.20
N PHE A 89 5.23 1.67 -9.40
CA PHE A 89 6.15 2.08 -8.36
C PHE A 89 7.21 3.06 -8.88
N VAL A 90 7.68 3.92 -7.97
CA VAL A 90 8.77 4.87 -8.20
C VAL A 90 9.86 4.55 -7.20
N GLN A 91 11.09 4.44 -7.69
CA GLN A 91 12.25 4.25 -6.81
C GLN A 91 12.49 5.53 -6.00
N ARG A 92 12.82 5.38 -4.70
CA ARG A 92 13.11 6.51 -3.81
C ARG A 92 14.06 7.52 -4.45
N GLY A 93 13.74 8.80 -4.32
CA GLY A 93 14.52 9.90 -4.92
C GLY A 93 14.31 10.13 -6.42
N ASN A 94 13.61 9.25 -7.14
CA ASN A 94 13.25 9.50 -8.54
C ASN A 94 12.02 10.40 -8.67
N LYS A 95 11.99 11.17 -9.76
CA LYS A 95 10.82 11.99 -10.13
C LYS A 95 9.63 11.10 -10.49
N PHE A 96 8.43 11.55 -10.16
CA PHE A 96 7.16 10.86 -10.44
C PHE A 96 6.76 10.79 -11.92
N ASN A 97 7.66 11.16 -12.83
CA ASN A 97 7.52 10.98 -14.28
C ASN A 97 8.13 9.65 -14.78
N ARG A 98 8.66 8.82 -13.89
CA ARG A 98 9.26 7.51 -14.20
C ARG A 98 8.64 6.39 -13.38
N ILE A 99 7.31 6.27 -13.44
CA ILE A 99 6.57 5.21 -12.76
C ILE A 99 6.76 3.91 -13.54
N ARG A 100 7.34 2.90 -12.90
CA ARG A 100 7.45 1.54 -13.47
C ARG A 100 6.20 0.75 -13.16
N SER A 101 5.62 0.10 -14.16
CA SER A 101 4.45 -0.76 -14.03
C SER A 101 4.54 -1.96 -14.98
N HIS A 102 3.58 -2.88 -14.92
CA HIS A 102 3.45 -3.97 -15.90
C HIS A 102 3.20 -3.46 -17.34
N VAL A 103 2.66 -2.24 -17.48
CA VAL A 103 2.37 -1.61 -18.79
C VAL A 103 3.65 -1.06 -19.44
N GLY A 104 4.65 -0.68 -18.64
CA GLY A 104 5.90 -0.16 -19.18
C GLY A 104 6.88 0.37 -18.14
N LYS A 105 8.10 0.64 -18.61
CA LYS A 105 9.23 1.09 -17.77
C LYS A 105 9.15 2.56 -17.36
N SER A 106 8.31 3.37 -18.01
CA SER A 106 8.14 4.79 -17.69
C SER A 106 6.72 5.24 -18.00
N SER A 107 5.92 5.40 -16.95
CA SER A 107 4.58 5.97 -17.01
C SER A 107 4.53 7.29 -16.26
N ILE A 108 3.63 8.17 -16.67
CA ILE A 108 3.35 9.45 -16.00
C ILE A 108 1.91 9.50 -15.49
N PHE A 109 1.64 10.36 -14.52
CA PHE A 109 0.27 10.67 -14.16
C PHE A 109 -0.43 11.48 -15.27
N HIS A 110 -1.63 11.03 -15.65
CA HIS A 110 -2.50 11.79 -16.52
C HIS A 110 -2.90 13.14 -15.88
N ALA A 111 -3.17 14.16 -16.69
CA ALA A 111 -3.46 15.51 -16.21
C ALA A 111 -4.72 15.60 -15.34
N SER A 112 -5.69 14.70 -15.56
CA SER A 112 -6.91 14.59 -14.75
C SER A 112 -6.72 13.88 -13.41
N SER A 113 -5.55 13.28 -13.14
CA SER A 113 -5.30 12.59 -11.87
C SER A 113 -5.13 13.60 -10.73
N SER A 114 -5.98 13.51 -9.71
CA SER A 114 -5.89 14.37 -8.52
C SER A 114 -4.55 14.24 -7.79
N LEU A 115 -3.92 13.07 -7.88
CA LEU A 115 -2.62 12.80 -7.26
C LEU A 115 -1.50 13.61 -7.91
N LYS A 116 -1.56 13.85 -9.23
CA LYS A 116 -0.57 14.68 -9.94
C LYS A 116 -0.50 16.08 -9.33
N LYS A 117 -1.67 16.71 -9.14
CA LYS A 117 -1.78 18.06 -8.56
C LYS A 117 -1.26 18.10 -7.12
N GLN A 118 -1.67 17.14 -6.30
CA GLN A 118 -1.22 17.04 -4.90
C GLN A 118 0.30 16.92 -4.80
N LEU A 119 0.88 16.08 -5.64
CA LEU A 119 2.30 15.77 -5.58
C LEU A 119 3.17 16.92 -6.10
N THR A 120 2.71 17.64 -7.14
CA THR A 120 3.37 18.87 -7.58
C THR A 120 3.35 19.97 -6.52
N THR A 121 2.27 20.08 -5.73
CA THR A 121 2.21 21.02 -4.61
C THR A 121 3.21 20.63 -3.52
N ILE A 122 3.25 19.35 -3.13
CA ILE A 122 4.18 18.84 -2.12
C ILE A 122 5.64 19.09 -2.53
N THR A 123 6.01 18.83 -3.78
CA THR A 123 7.39 19.04 -4.25
C THR A 123 7.82 20.51 -4.20
N ASN A 124 6.89 21.45 -4.37
CA ASN A 124 7.19 22.88 -4.42
C ASN A 124 7.23 23.54 -3.02
N THR A 125 6.53 22.98 -2.03
CA THR A 125 6.43 23.54 -0.67
C THR A 125 7.48 22.97 0.29
N SER A 126 8.21 21.92 -0.11
CA SER A 126 9.19 21.22 0.75
C SER A 126 10.54 21.94 0.83
N SER A 127 10.59 23.16 1.37
CA SER A 127 11.84 23.92 1.56
C SER A 127 12.37 23.91 3.00
N ASN A 128 11.70 23.32 3.99
CA ASN A 128 12.21 23.29 5.38
C ASN A 128 11.76 22.01 6.14
N ASN A 129 12.74 21.16 6.51
CA ASN A 129 12.79 20.19 7.62
C ASN A 129 11.57 19.28 7.99
N SER A 130 10.52 19.20 7.17
CA SER A 130 9.43 18.23 7.38
C SER A 130 9.72 16.92 6.62
N LYS A 131 9.40 15.77 7.24
CA LYS A 131 9.50 14.44 6.61
C LYS A 131 8.75 14.45 5.27
N LYS A 132 9.50 14.45 4.16
CA LYS A 132 8.95 14.49 2.80
C LYS A 132 8.13 13.22 2.55
N ILE A 133 6.84 13.39 2.27
CA ILE A 133 5.95 12.29 1.91
C ILE A 133 6.28 11.88 0.47
N GLU A 134 6.95 10.74 0.31
CA GLU A 134 7.25 10.16 -1.01
C GLU A 134 6.57 8.80 -1.11
N PRO A 135 5.31 8.73 -1.56
CA PRO A 135 4.66 7.45 -1.78
C PRO A 135 5.39 6.73 -2.92
N GLU A 136 5.90 5.53 -2.63
CA GLU A 136 6.65 4.73 -3.61
C GLU A 136 5.74 3.91 -4.50
N TYR A 137 4.56 3.52 -4.00
CA TYR A 137 3.64 2.59 -4.67
C TYR A 137 2.30 3.23 -4.97
N PHE A 138 1.78 2.89 -6.14
CA PHE A 138 0.55 3.42 -6.70
C PHE A 138 -0.27 2.28 -7.29
N VAL A 139 -1.59 2.40 -7.18
CA VAL A 139 -2.55 1.56 -7.89
C VAL A 139 -3.30 2.43 -8.87
N PHE A 140 -3.51 1.95 -10.08
CA PHE A 140 -4.25 2.67 -11.12
C PHE A 140 -5.34 1.78 -11.71
N HIS A 141 -6.36 2.38 -12.31
CA HIS A 141 -7.43 1.62 -12.97
C HIS A 141 -7.21 1.53 -14.48
N GLU A 142 -6.69 2.59 -15.08
CA GLU A 142 -6.58 2.73 -16.54
C GLU A 142 -5.20 3.28 -16.92
N ALA A 143 -4.63 2.76 -18.00
CA ALA A 143 -3.43 3.28 -18.64
C ALA A 143 -3.74 3.61 -20.10
N ILE A 144 -3.36 4.81 -20.52
CA ILE A 144 -3.52 5.28 -21.90
C ILE A 144 -2.12 5.37 -22.51
N ALA A 145 -1.88 4.59 -23.56
CA ALA A 145 -0.70 4.75 -24.39
C ALA A 145 -0.88 6.02 -25.25
N LYS A 146 0.12 6.89 -25.21
CA LYS A 146 0.31 7.94 -26.22
C LYS A 146 1.47 7.49 -27.09
N ASP A 147 1.17 7.28 -28.35
CA ASP A 147 2.16 6.98 -29.36
C ASP A 147 2.57 8.30 -30.00
N ASP A 148 3.65 8.88 -29.49
CA ASP A 148 4.36 9.92 -30.22
C ASP A 148 5.45 9.17 -30.99
N ASN A 149 5.57 9.37 -32.31
CA ASN A 149 6.45 8.63 -33.26
C ASN A 149 7.91 8.32 -32.82
N ILE A 150 8.37 8.84 -31.69
CA ILE A 150 9.71 8.71 -31.10
C ILE A 150 9.70 7.86 -29.82
N MET A 151 8.60 7.82 -29.04
CA MET A 151 8.53 7.10 -27.77
C MET A 151 7.09 6.78 -27.36
N THR A 152 6.79 5.52 -27.05
CA THR A 152 5.53 5.12 -26.44
C THR A 152 5.51 5.49 -24.97
N GLN A 153 4.77 6.53 -24.62
CA GLN A 153 4.61 6.98 -23.23
C GLN A 153 3.24 6.60 -22.70
N HIS A 154 3.20 5.93 -21.55
CA HIS A 154 1.96 5.57 -20.89
C HIS A 154 1.55 6.64 -19.87
N SER A 155 0.29 7.04 -19.90
CA SER A 155 -0.31 7.91 -18.89
C SER A 155 -1.34 7.14 -18.06
N ILE A 156 -1.16 7.09 -16.75
CA ILE A 156 -2.06 6.37 -15.84
C ILE A 156 -3.12 7.28 -15.24
N LYS A 157 -4.34 6.76 -15.13
CA LYS A 157 -5.55 7.45 -14.65
C LYS A 157 -6.15 6.73 -13.44
N ILE A 158 -6.91 7.49 -12.65
CA ILE A 158 -7.60 7.03 -11.44
C ILE A 158 -6.59 6.34 -10.52
N VAL A 159 -5.69 7.15 -9.97
CA VAL A 159 -4.55 6.64 -9.21
C VAL A 159 -4.77 6.82 -7.71
N THR A 160 -4.50 5.77 -6.95
CA THR A 160 -4.44 5.78 -5.50
C THR A 160 -3.02 5.47 -5.06
N ALA A 161 -2.41 6.37 -4.28
CA ALA A 161 -1.16 6.05 -3.59
C ALA A 161 -1.45 5.07 -2.45
N VAL A 162 -0.62 4.03 -2.31
CA VAL A 162 -0.86 2.93 -1.37
C VAL A 162 0.40 2.57 -0.60
N PRO A 163 0.26 2.02 0.63
CA PRO A 163 1.42 1.55 1.35
C PRO A 163 2.07 0.32 0.72
N GLN A 164 3.39 0.21 0.86
CA GLN A 164 4.17 -0.92 0.34
C GLN A 164 3.65 -2.27 0.89
N ILE A 165 3.30 -2.32 2.18
CA ILE A 165 2.75 -3.52 2.81
C ILE A 165 1.41 -3.95 2.22
N ALA A 166 0.57 -3.00 1.79
CA ALA A 166 -0.71 -3.32 1.15
C ALA A 166 -0.47 -4.02 -0.19
N VAL A 167 0.51 -3.55 -0.97
CA VAL A 167 0.95 -4.24 -2.18
C VAL A 167 1.47 -5.64 -1.86
N LEU A 168 2.38 -5.78 -0.90
CA LEU A 168 2.96 -7.08 -0.56
C LEU A 168 1.94 -8.10 -0.06
N LEU A 169 0.91 -7.67 0.68
CA LEU A 169 -0.14 -8.58 1.18
C LEU A 169 -1.16 -8.96 0.11
N PHE A 170 -1.56 -8.03 -0.77
CA PHE A 170 -2.75 -8.20 -1.63
C PHE A 170 -2.46 -8.31 -3.12
N ALA A 171 -1.24 -8.01 -3.58
CA ALA A 171 -0.89 -8.08 -5.00
C ALA A 171 -0.34 -9.45 -5.40
N GLY A 172 -0.72 -9.90 -6.60
CA GLY A 172 -0.10 -10.99 -7.37
C GLY A 172 -0.08 -12.36 -6.71
N PRO A 173 0.59 -13.34 -7.32
CA PRO A 173 1.06 -14.55 -6.63
C PRO A 173 2.43 -14.29 -6.00
N ILE A 174 2.77 -14.87 -4.84
CA ILE A 174 4.18 -14.91 -4.39
C ILE A 174 4.85 -16.08 -5.11
N ARG A 175 5.78 -15.79 -6.00
CA ARG A 175 6.60 -16.80 -6.65
C ARG A 175 7.87 -17.00 -5.82
N MET A 176 7.83 -17.97 -4.94
CA MET A 176 9.00 -18.45 -4.19
C MET A 176 9.34 -19.85 -4.67
N ALA A 177 10.64 -20.12 -4.83
CA ALA A 177 11.12 -21.49 -5.02
C ALA A 177 10.71 -22.34 -3.81
N ALA A 178 10.54 -23.66 -3.97
CA ALA A 178 10.12 -24.54 -2.88
C ALA A 178 11.11 -24.48 -1.70
N GLU A 179 12.39 -24.28 -2.02
CA GLU A 179 13.49 -24.04 -1.08
C GLU A 179 13.28 -22.76 -0.29
N ALA A 180 12.70 -21.72 -0.89
CA ALA A 180 12.37 -20.45 -0.24
C ALA A 180 11.12 -20.57 0.66
N LEU A 181 10.12 -21.37 0.30
CA LEU A 181 8.98 -21.68 1.18
C LEU A 181 9.43 -22.44 2.44
N ALA A 182 10.32 -23.41 2.26
CA ALA A 182 11.01 -24.05 3.37
C ALA A 182 11.81 -22.99 4.15
N TYR A 183 12.64 -22.18 3.47
CA TYR A 183 13.49 -21.13 4.05
C TYR A 183 12.74 -20.17 4.97
N PHE A 184 11.53 -19.75 4.59
CA PHE A 184 10.66 -18.91 5.41
C PHE A 184 9.90 -19.67 6.52
N GLU A 185 10.20 -20.94 6.78
CA GLU A 185 9.58 -21.80 7.81
C GLU A 185 8.04 -21.68 7.78
N ILE A 186 7.44 -21.69 6.59
CA ILE A 186 5.98 -21.61 6.43
C ILE A 186 5.35 -22.98 6.70
N VAL A 187 6.15 -24.04 6.53
CA VAL A 187 5.86 -25.41 6.98
C VAL A 187 7.07 -25.82 7.83
N ASP A 188 6.91 -25.86 9.15
CA ASP A 188 7.95 -26.34 10.06
C ASP A 188 7.73 -27.82 10.31
N THR A 189 8.69 -28.67 9.91
CA THR A 189 8.66 -30.09 10.28
C THR A 189 9.76 -30.45 11.27
N ASN A 190 11.00 -29.92 11.16
CA ASN A 190 12.14 -30.46 11.91
C ASN A 190 13.17 -29.43 12.47
N GLY A 191 13.00 -28.11 12.34
CA GLY A 191 13.99 -27.14 12.87
C GLY A 191 15.39 -27.12 12.22
N ASP A 192 15.66 -27.98 11.23
CA ASP A 192 16.96 -28.13 10.54
C ASP A 192 17.43 -26.89 9.77
N LEU A 193 16.54 -25.92 9.56
CA LEU A 193 16.74 -24.86 8.59
C LEU A 193 17.50 -23.66 9.13
N GLN A 194 17.37 -23.36 10.43
CA GLN A 194 18.19 -22.35 11.10
C GLN A 194 19.68 -22.73 11.06
N ARG A 195 19.97 -24.03 11.16
CA ARG A 195 21.33 -24.56 11.03
C ARG A 195 21.88 -24.39 9.61
N LYS A 196 21.08 -24.67 8.58
CA LYS A 196 21.47 -24.41 7.18
C LYS A 196 21.72 -22.92 6.91
N ARG A 197 20.92 -22.03 7.51
CA ARG A 197 21.09 -20.57 7.41
C ARG A 197 22.40 -20.10 8.02
N GLN A 198 22.72 -20.62 9.21
CA GLN A 198 23.95 -20.28 9.90
C GLN A 198 25.17 -20.72 9.08
N LEU A 199 25.14 -21.91 8.50
CA LEU A 199 26.19 -22.41 7.62
C LEU A 199 26.35 -21.55 6.35
N ILE A 200 25.25 -21.15 5.69
CA ILE A 200 25.32 -20.29 4.49
C ILE A 200 25.86 -18.89 4.85
N ARG A 201 25.49 -18.35 6.01
CA ARG A 201 25.99 -17.05 6.50
C ARG A 201 27.49 -17.13 6.80
N GLU A 202 27.91 -18.18 7.49
CA GLU A 202 29.32 -18.45 7.79
C GLU A 202 30.15 -18.61 6.52
N GLU A 203 29.63 -19.33 5.51
CA GLU A 203 30.30 -19.49 4.21
C GLU A 203 30.44 -18.16 3.46
N LYS A 204 29.39 -17.32 3.46
CA LYS A 204 29.44 -15.98 2.83
C LYS A 204 30.42 -15.05 3.54
N ILE A 205 30.45 -15.07 4.88
CA ILE A 205 31.40 -14.27 5.68
C ILE A 205 32.83 -14.75 5.44
N ALA A 206 33.05 -16.06 5.37
CA ALA A 206 34.38 -16.64 5.09
C ALA A 206 34.89 -16.21 3.71
N LYS A 207 34.08 -16.33 2.66
CA LYS A 207 34.41 -15.87 1.30
C LYS A 207 34.72 -14.38 1.24
N TRP A 208 33.96 -13.56 1.98
CA TRP A 208 34.21 -12.13 2.03
C TRP A 208 35.53 -11.79 2.75
N LYS A 209 35.83 -12.46 3.88
CA LYS A 209 37.10 -12.31 4.60
C LYS A 209 38.29 -12.73 3.73
N GLU A 210 38.17 -13.84 3.02
CA GLU A 210 39.19 -14.32 2.08
C GLU A 210 39.45 -13.32 0.96
N GLN A 211 38.39 -12.69 0.42
CA GLN A 211 38.52 -11.66 -0.60
C GLN A 211 39.23 -10.40 -0.07
N GLN A 212 38.88 -9.95 1.14
CA GLN A 212 39.55 -8.83 1.82
C GLN A 212 41.01 -9.12 2.14
N GLU A 213 41.31 -10.35 2.56
CA GLU A 213 42.69 -10.77 2.84
C GLU A 213 43.52 -10.85 1.55
N ASN A 214 42.96 -11.36 0.46
CA ASN A 214 43.62 -11.36 -0.85
C ASN A 214 43.85 -9.94 -1.39
N GLU A 215 42.89 -9.03 -1.23
CA GLU A 215 43.07 -7.61 -1.57
C GLU A 215 44.19 -6.96 -0.72
N ARG A 216 44.25 -7.29 0.58
CA ARG A 216 45.31 -6.83 1.49
C ARG A 216 46.68 -7.40 1.13
N ARG A 217 46.74 -8.69 0.74
CA ARG A 217 47.97 -9.34 0.25
C ARG A 217 48.47 -8.69 -1.04
N LEU A 218 47.58 -8.46 -2.00
CA LEU A 218 47.89 -7.74 -3.24
C LEU A 218 48.34 -6.29 -2.98
N TRP A 219 47.79 -5.64 -1.96
CA TRP A 219 48.21 -4.29 -1.55
C TRP A 219 49.60 -4.30 -0.89
N ASN A 220 49.88 -5.26 -0.02
CA ASN A 220 51.19 -5.47 0.62
C ASN A 220 52.29 -5.92 -0.36
N GLU A 221 51.94 -6.67 -1.41
CA GLU A 221 52.88 -7.08 -2.46
C GLU A 221 53.23 -5.92 -3.41
N ARG A 222 52.36 -4.91 -3.52
CA ARG A 222 52.59 -3.72 -4.37
C ARG A 222 53.24 -2.55 -3.65
N ASN A 223 53.18 -2.49 -2.32
CA ASN A 223 53.73 -1.39 -1.52
C ASN A 223 54.66 -1.94 -0.42
N ILE A 224 55.91 -1.49 -0.42
CA ILE A 224 56.90 -1.78 0.63
C ILE A 224 56.34 -1.34 2.00
N ILE A 225 56.28 -2.29 2.94
CA ILE A 225 55.71 -2.15 4.28
C ILE A 225 56.51 -1.13 5.11
N ILE A 226 55.84 -0.11 5.64
CA ILE A 226 56.26 0.56 6.89
C ILE A 226 55.35 0.01 7.98
N HIS A 227 55.93 -0.74 8.92
CA HIS A 227 55.25 -1.19 10.13
C HIS A 227 54.91 0.03 10.99
N LEU A 228 53.62 0.23 11.24
CA LEU A 228 53.13 0.89 12.45
C LEU A 228 52.32 -0.16 13.19
N ASP A 229 52.83 -0.57 14.35
CA ASP A 229 52.08 -1.30 15.34
C ASP A 229 50.82 -0.51 15.67
N GLU A 230 49.66 -1.14 15.59
CA GLU A 230 48.58 -0.84 16.52
C GLU A 230 47.60 -2.03 16.59
N HIS A 231 47.47 -2.52 17.82
CA HIS A 231 46.39 -3.36 18.29
C HIS A 231 45.04 -2.76 17.92
N ASP A 232 44.18 -3.54 17.27
CA ASP A 232 42.75 -3.44 17.57
C ASP A 232 42.12 -4.84 17.53
N ASN A 233 41.90 -5.40 18.72
CA ASN A 233 40.95 -6.49 18.91
C ASN A 233 39.54 -5.88 18.85
N GLY A 234 39.12 -5.51 17.65
CA GLY A 234 37.76 -5.05 17.37
C GLY A 234 36.91 -6.23 16.95
N ASP A 235 36.02 -6.69 17.85
CA ASP A 235 34.86 -7.47 17.43
C ASP A 235 34.17 -6.74 16.27
N LEU A 236 34.04 -7.42 15.12
CA LEU A 236 33.36 -6.89 13.94
C LEU A 236 31.95 -6.42 14.32
N LYS A 237 31.72 -5.12 14.36
CA LYS A 237 30.38 -4.55 14.56
C LYS A 237 29.60 -4.74 13.27
N GLU A 238 28.31 -5.05 13.39
CA GLU A 238 27.42 -5.34 12.26
C GLU A 238 27.33 -4.19 11.24
N GLU A 239 27.71 -2.98 11.65
CA GLU A 239 27.74 -1.76 10.85
C GLU A 239 28.90 -1.73 9.83
N ASP A 240 29.95 -2.54 10.01
CA ASP A 240 31.15 -2.58 9.16
C ASP A 240 31.04 -3.57 7.99
N LEU A 241 29.97 -4.38 7.93
CA LEU A 241 29.73 -5.31 6.81
C LEU A 241 29.19 -4.57 5.58
N PRO A 242 29.59 -4.96 4.34
CA PRO A 242 29.01 -4.46 3.11
C PRO A 242 27.48 -4.50 3.11
N HIS A 243 26.80 -3.55 2.48
CA HIS A 243 25.34 -3.52 2.32
C HIS A 243 24.73 -4.78 1.65
N SER A 244 25.55 -5.66 1.06
CA SER A 244 25.18 -6.97 0.51
C SER A 244 25.18 -8.11 1.54
N LEU A 245 25.77 -7.90 2.72
CA LEU A 245 25.83 -8.80 3.87
C LEU A 245 24.91 -8.36 5.02
N GLN A 246 24.28 -7.19 4.90
CA GLN A 246 23.12 -6.83 5.71
C GLN A 246 21.97 -7.80 5.40
N ASP A 247 21.25 -8.28 6.43
CA ASP A 247 20.17 -9.30 6.43
C ASP A 247 18.91 -8.98 5.58
N ASP A 248 19.07 -8.17 4.54
CA ASP A 248 18.04 -7.78 3.61
C ASP A 248 17.86 -8.84 2.52
N GLU A 249 16.77 -9.58 2.62
CA GLU A 249 16.33 -10.56 1.64
C GLU A 249 15.53 -9.89 0.53
N PHE A 250 15.57 -10.48 -0.67
CA PHE A 250 14.75 -10.05 -1.81
C PHE A 250 13.60 -11.03 -2.03
N LEU A 251 12.37 -10.54 -1.87
CA LEU A 251 11.14 -11.27 -2.15
C LEU A 251 10.58 -10.85 -3.49
N GLN A 252 10.71 -11.72 -4.50
CA GLN A 252 10.11 -11.49 -5.80
C GLN A 252 8.59 -11.76 -5.73
N LEU A 253 7.79 -10.76 -6.08
CA LEU A 253 6.35 -10.92 -6.18
C LEU A 253 5.94 -11.29 -7.60
N ASP A 254 6.43 -10.55 -8.59
CA ASP A 254 6.19 -10.85 -10.00
C ASP A 254 7.48 -10.71 -10.81
N LYS A 255 7.46 -11.09 -12.09
CA LYS A 255 8.62 -10.98 -13.00
C LYS A 255 9.17 -9.56 -13.07
N TRP A 256 8.33 -8.56 -12.85
CA TRP A 256 8.65 -7.15 -13.06
C TRP A 256 8.88 -6.35 -11.77
N PHE A 257 8.61 -6.92 -10.58
CA PHE A 257 8.89 -6.25 -9.30
C PHE A 257 8.96 -7.19 -8.08
N GLY A 258 9.67 -6.72 -7.04
CA GLY A 258 9.85 -7.41 -5.77
C GLY A 258 10.13 -6.44 -4.63
N PHE A 259 10.31 -6.98 -3.44
CA PHE A 259 10.49 -6.24 -2.19
C PHE A 259 11.84 -6.63 -1.57
N ARG A 260 12.50 -5.66 -0.96
CA ARG A 260 13.72 -5.89 -0.17
C ARG A 260 13.41 -5.61 1.29
N GLY A 261 13.86 -6.46 2.20
CA GLY A 261 13.77 -6.19 3.63
C GLY A 261 14.25 -7.33 4.50
N LYS A 262 14.26 -7.11 5.80
CA LYS A 262 14.74 -8.10 6.78
C LYS A 262 13.97 -9.42 6.67
N PHE A 263 14.69 -10.54 6.70
CA PHE A 263 14.12 -11.88 6.63
C PHE A 263 12.93 -12.09 7.58
N ASN A 264 13.10 -11.83 8.87
CA ASN A 264 12.05 -12.03 9.89
C ASN A 264 10.77 -11.23 9.58
N THR A 265 10.92 -10.03 9.01
CA THR A 265 9.79 -9.19 8.61
C THR A 265 9.08 -9.80 7.40
N LEU A 266 9.84 -10.14 6.34
CA LEU A 266 9.26 -10.76 5.15
C LEU A 266 8.58 -12.09 5.48
N GLN A 267 9.19 -12.91 6.34
CA GLN A 267 8.64 -14.16 6.84
C GLN A 267 7.27 -13.96 7.51
N ARG A 268 7.17 -13.02 8.46
CA ARG A 268 5.91 -12.71 9.15
C ARG A 268 4.85 -12.19 8.20
N VAL A 269 5.24 -11.36 7.24
CA VAL A 269 4.32 -10.81 6.24
C VAL A 269 3.82 -11.89 5.28
N ILE A 270 4.67 -12.83 4.85
CA ILE A 270 4.25 -13.97 4.03
C ILE A 270 3.30 -14.87 4.83
N ARG A 271 3.61 -15.19 6.09
CA ARG A 271 2.71 -15.97 6.97
C ARG A 271 1.34 -15.28 7.12
N LEU A 272 1.33 -13.96 7.34
CA LEU A 272 0.10 -13.17 7.42
C LEU A 272 -0.69 -13.25 6.11
N ARG A 273 0.00 -13.11 4.96
CA ARG A 273 -0.63 -13.24 3.65
C ARG A 273 -1.25 -14.62 3.42
N CYS A 274 -0.57 -15.69 3.78
CA CYS A 274 -1.13 -17.04 3.70
C CYS A 274 -2.41 -17.16 4.54
N ARG A 275 -2.45 -16.61 5.75
CA ARG A 275 -3.65 -16.59 6.59
C ARG A 275 -4.79 -15.77 5.98
N ILE A 276 -4.49 -14.65 5.34
CA ILE A 276 -5.49 -13.83 4.63
C ILE A 276 -6.05 -14.61 3.43
N MET A 277 -5.20 -15.28 2.66
CA MET A 277 -5.62 -16.12 1.53
C MET A 277 -6.51 -17.27 2.01
N ASP A 278 -6.13 -17.95 3.09
CA ASP A 278 -6.95 -18.98 3.73
C ASP A 278 -8.30 -18.43 4.18
N LEU A 279 -8.34 -17.26 4.82
CA LEU A 279 -9.60 -16.60 5.20
C LEU A 279 -10.49 -16.34 3.98
N VAL A 280 -9.94 -15.85 2.87
CA VAL A 280 -10.72 -15.60 1.64
C VAL A 280 -11.27 -16.90 1.06
N VAL A 281 -10.44 -17.95 0.95
CA VAL A 281 -10.86 -19.26 0.45
C VAL A 281 -11.93 -19.88 1.34
N ARG A 282 -11.72 -19.89 2.67
CA ARG A 282 -12.72 -20.37 3.63
C ARG A 282 -14.02 -19.59 3.54
N SER A 283 -13.95 -18.25 3.43
CA SER A 283 -15.13 -17.40 3.32
C SER A 283 -15.94 -17.69 2.06
N LEU A 284 -15.27 -17.95 0.93
CA LEU A 284 -15.91 -18.32 -0.34
C LEU A 284 -16.49 -19.75 -0.32
N THR A 285 -15.93 -20.65 0.50
CA THR A 285 -16.33 -22.06 0.51
C THR A 285 -17.41 -22.36 1.55
N PHE A 286 -17.31 -21.75 2.73
CA PHE A 286 -18.13 -22.07 3.90
C PHE A 286 -18.90 -20.86 4.47
N GLY A 287 -18.78 -19.68 3.85
CA GLY A 287 -19.31 -18.44 4.40
C GLY A 287 -18.45 -17.85 5.52
N GLN A 288 -18.87 -16.72 6.08
CA GLN A 288 -18.10 -15.99 7.10
C GLN A 288 -18.20 -16.64 8.49
N ASN A 289 -17.07 -16.80 9.20
CA ASN A 289 -17.05 -17.19 10.61
C ASN A 289 -16.48 -16.05 11.47
N LYS A 290 -17.37 -15.11 11.83
CA LYS A 290 -17.00 -13.86 12.53
C LYS A 290 -16.09 -14.08 13.76
N LYS A 291 -16.35 -15.12 14.57
CA LYS A 291 -15.56 -15.39 15.79
C LYS A 291 -14.10 -15.78 15.50
N HIS A 292 -13.87 -16.52 14.42
CA HIS A 292 -12.55 -16.98 14.05
C HIS A 292 -11.79 -15.95 13.21
N ASP A 293 -12.51 -15.20 12.39
CA ASP A 293 -11.91 -14.30 11.40
C ASP A 293 -11.61 -12.90 11.96
N GLU A 294 -12.34 -12.45 12.98
CA GLU A 294 -12.19 -11.10 13.57
C GLU A 294 -10.79 -10.78 14.14
N PRO A 295 -10.12 -11.68 14.90
CA PRO A 295 -8.77 -11.40 15.39
C PRO A 295 -7.74 -11.17 14.27
N LEU A 296 -7.88 -11.91 13.17
CA LEU A 296 -7.00 -11.77 12.00
C LEU A 296 -7.26 -10.44 11.29
N LEU A 297 -8.53 -10.07 11.08
CA LEU A 297 -8.91 -8.80 10.46
C LEU A 297 -8.49 -7.60 11.31
N GLU A 298 -8.56 -7.71 12.64
CA GLU A 298 -8.10 -6.66 13.55
C GLU A 298 -6.59 -6.49 13.49
N THR A 299 -5.84 -7.60 13.53
CA THR A 299 -4.38 -7.60 13.37
C THR A 299 -3.97 -6.97 12.04
N LEU A 300 -4.65 -7.34 10.95
CA LEU A 300 -4.45 -6.78 9.63
C LEU A 300 -4.69 -5.27 9.61
N ASN A 301 -5.80 -4.81 10.17
CA ASN A 301 -6.14 -3.39 10.27
C ASN A 301 -5.08 -2.59 11.02
N GLN A 302 -4.57 -3.12 12.14
CA GLN A 302 -3.50 -2.48 12.92
C GLN A 302 -2.20 -2.35 12.12
N ILE A 303 -1.77 -3.43 11.46
CA ILE A 303 -0.54 -3.44 10.65
C ILE A 303 -0.64 -2.43 9.50
N LEU A 304 -1.77 -2.42 8.78
CA LEU A 304 -2.01 -1.47 7.70
C LEU A 304 -2.05 -0.03 8.20
N CYS A 305 -2.69 0.23 9.34
CA CYS A 305 -2.71 1.54 9.99
C CYS A 305 -1.32 2.04 10.39
N ILE A 306 -0.49 1.17 10.98
CA ILE A 306 0.89 1.50 11.35
C ILE A 306 1.70 1.86 10.10
N ALA A 307 1.62 1.03 9.05
CA ALA A 307 2.35 1.26 7.81
C ALA A 307 1.91 2.53 7.07
N HIS A 308 0.61 2.81 7.06
CA HIS A 308 0.05 4.02 6.50
C HIS A 308 0.62 5.28 7.18
N LYS A 309 0.63 5.28 8.53
CA LYS A 309 1.20 6.37 9.32
C LYS A 309 2.72 6.48 9.15
N SER A 310 3.45 5.36 9.15
CA SER A 310 4.91 5.36 9.05
C SER A 310 5.42 5.90 7.70
N GLN A 311 4.63 5.74 6.63
CA GLN A 311 4.94 6.28 5.31
C GLN A 311 4.44 7.72 5.11
N GLY A 312 3.93 8.36 6.16
CA GLY A 312 3.55 9.78 6.16
C GLY A 312 2.26 10.08 5.41
N PHE A 313 1.40 9.08 5.16
CA PHE A 313 0.10 9.38 4.57
C PHE A 313 -0.79 10.18 5.53
N ASN A 314 -1.63 11.05 4.96
CA ASN A 314 -2.59 11.85 5.73
C ASN A 314 -3.67 10.97 6.36
N SER A 315 -4.06 11.29 7.59
CA SER A 315 -5.20 10.67 8.24
C SER A 315 -6.49 10.95 7.45
N VAL A 316 -7.32 9.91 7.30
CA VAL A 316 -8.59 9.96 6.58
C VAL A 316 -9.68 9.47 7.53
N VAL A 317 -10.62 10.35 7.87
CA VAL A 317 -11.67 10.12 8.89
C VAL A 317 -13.08 10.38 8.38
N ASP A 318 -13.21 10.73 7.10
CA ASP A 318 -14.42 11.24 6.46
C ASP A 318 -14.93 10.30 5.36
N LEU A 319 -14.65 9.00 5.49
CA LEU A 319 -15.08 8.01 4.49
C LEU A 319 -16.51 7.56 4.72
N SER A 320 -16.90 7.21 5.95
CA SER A 320 -18.28 6.88 6.27
C SER A 320 -19.03 8.12 6.77
N ARG A 321 -20.29 8.23 6.32
CA ARG A 321 -21.35 9.16 6.77
C ARG A 321 -21.41 10.50 6.07
N GLY A 322 -22.48 10.66 5.29
CA GLY A 322 -23.15 11.95 5.13
C GLY A 322 -24.35 12.15 6.06
N SER A 323 -24.67 11.25 7.00
CA SER A 323 -25.86 11.36 7.86
C SER A 323 -25.62 11.95 9.27
N SER A 324 -24.39 11.97 9.80
CA SER A 324 -24.13 12.47 11.18
C SER A 324 -23.63 13.90 11.30
N GLN A 325 -23.41 14.63 10.20
CA GLN A 325 -23.18 16.08 10.25
C GLN A 325 -24.42 16.84 9.75
N ARG A 326 -25.58 16.62 10.37
CA ARG A 326 -26.48 17.75 10.61
C ARG A 326 -25.76 18.69 11.58
N LYS A 327 -24.81 19.47 11.07
CA LYS A 327 -24.40 20.71 11.73
C LYS A 327 -25.68 21.52 11.88
N ILE A 328 -26.16 21.58 13.11
CA ILE A 328 -27.07 22.62 13.58
C ILE A 328 -26.44 23.92 13.09
N ARG A 329 -27.01 24.51 12.03
CA ARG A 329 -26.75 25.89 11.68
C ARG A 329 -27.41 26.71 12.78
N THR A 330 -26.71 26.90 13.89
CA THR A 330 -26.95 28.05 14.75
C THR A 330 -26.61 29.27 13.92
N VAL A 331 -27.64 29.87 13.33
CA VAL A 331 -27.60 31.23 12.81
C VAL A 331 -27.38 32.12 14.03
N SER A 332 -26.12 32.42 14.35
CA SER A 332 -25.79 33.55 15.21
C SER A 332 -26.02 34.81 14.37
N ASN A 333 -27.26 35.30 14.41
CA ASN A 333 -27.60 36.64 13.96
C ASN A 333 -27.01 37.62 14.98
N SER A 334 -25.79 38.09 14.71
CA SER A 334 -25.17 39.17 15.47
C SER A 334 -25.19 40.43 14.62
N ASN A 335 -26.21 41.25 14.89
CA ASN A 335 -26.24 42.72 14.79
C ASN A 335 -25.89 43.37 13.44
N ARG A 336 -26.94 43.69 12.68
CA ARG A 336 -27.05 44.95 11.94
C ARG A 336 -28.09 45.83 12.62
N ASN A 337 -27.79 47.13 12.65
CA ASN A 337 -28.60 48.29 13.02
C ASN A 337 -28.37 48.83 14.44
N LEU A 338 -27.59 49.93 14.53
CA LEU A 338 -28.07 51.26 14.95
C LEU A 338 -26.87 52.22 15.09
N ALA A 339 -26.69 53.08 14.09
CA ALA A 339 -25.99 54.36 14.23
C ALA A 339 -26.52 55.30 13.14
N ALA A 340 -27.68 55.90 13.43
CA ALA A 340 -28.19 57.07 12.75
C ALA A 340 -28.97 57.87 13.80
N THR A 341 -28.27 58.82 14.44
CA THR A 341 -28.78 60.07 15.01
C THR A 341 -27.60 60.99 15.20
#